data_AF-A0A2N6F771-F1
#
_entry.id   AF-A0A2N6F771-F1
#
_cell.length_a   1.000
_cell.length_b   1.000
_cell.length_c   1.000
_cell.angle_alpha   90.00
_cell.angle_beta   90.00
_cell.angle_gamma   90.00
#
_symmetry.space_group_name_H-M   'P 1'
#
loop_
_entity.id
_entity.type
_entity.pdbx_description
1 polymer ?
#
loop_
_entity_poly.entity_id
_entity_poly.type
_entity_poly.pdbx_seq_one_letter_code
_entity_poly.pdbx_strand_id
1 'polypeptide(L)'
;MSVEKSQILKIKLYYQEFHHKCISWYVTIMGFFIAGAIAAGSPDSLNDNMFGYSIIGVSLTLSFLFFLCMFHYSKRIDVLNSYLDKEASDIPATWYKDSKNVGIAVKGVGSWFFLSIVLSMQFAVYWLVLLKFLR
;
A
#
# COMPACT_ATOMS: atom_id res chain seq x y z
N MET A 1 -13.52 -6.04 -30.07
CA MET A 1 -13.43 -5.24 -28.82
C MET A 1 -13.14 -3.79 -29.22
N SER A 2 -13.92 -2.80 -28.74
CA SER A 2 -13.67 -1.38 -29.07
C SER A 2 -12.31 -0.92 -28.51
N VAL A 3 -11.73 0.12 -29.12
CA VAL A 3 -10.44 0.72 -28.68
C VAL A 3 -10.50 1.14 -27.21
N GLU A 4 -11.63 1.71 -26.78
CA GLU A 4 -11.86 2.14 -25.40
C GLU A 4 -11.89 0.97 -24.42
N LYS A 5 -12.63 -0.11 -24.72
CA LYS A 5 -12.63 -1.31 -23.86
C LYS A 5 -11.25 -1.94 -23.75
N SER A 6 -10.46 -1.93 -24.82
CA SER A 6 -9.07 -2.38 -24.80
C SER A 6 -8.20 -1.54 -23.85
N GLN A 7 -8.35 -0.22 -23.87
CA GLN A 7 -7.64 0.68 -22.96
C GLN A 7 -8.07 0.50 -21.50
N ILE A 8 -9.38 0.41 -21.24
CA ILE A 8 -9.93 0.16 -19.89
C ILE A 8 -9.38 -1.15 -19.33
N LEU A 9 -9.34 -2.22 -20.14
CA LEU A 9 -8.81 -3.52 -19.74
C LEU A 9 -7.32 -3.44 -19.38
N LYS A 10 -6.50 -2.76 -20.19
CA LYS A 10 -5.07 -2.56 -19.89
C LYS A 10 -4.85 -1.83 -18.57
N ILE A 11 -5.62 -0.78 -18.30
CA ILE A 11 -5.52 -0.01 -17.04
C ILE A 11 -5.98 -0.86 -15.85
N LYS A 12 -7.06 -1.64 -16.00
CA LYS A 12 -7.52 -2.57 -14.97
C LYS A 12 -6.42 -3.57 -14.61
N LEU A 13 -5.82 -4.22 -15.62
CA LEU A 13 -4.75 -5.20 -15.42
C LEU A 13 -3.55 -4.57 -14.70
N TYR A 14 -3.16 -3.36 -15.09
CA TYR A 14 -2.11 -2.61 -14.40
C TYR A 14 -2.42 -2.39 -12.91
N TYR A 15 -3.65 -1.96 -12.58
CA TYR A 15 -4.04 -1.77 -11.18
C TYR A 15 -4.18 -3.08 -10.40
N GLN A 16 -4.64 -4.16 -11.03
CA GLN A 16 -4.67 -5.49 -10.42
C GLN A 16 -3.26 -6.00 -10.11
N GLU A 17 -2.32 -5.86 -11.06
CA GLU A 17 -0.93 -6.22 -10.85
C GLU A 17 -0.29 -5.39 -9.72
N PHE A 18 -0.54 -4.08 -9.71
CA PHE A 18 -0.07 -3.20 -8.65
C PHE A 18 -0.66 -3.58 -7.28
N HIS A 19 -1.96 -3.91 -7.22
CA HIS A 19 -2.64 -4.36 -6.01
C HIS A 19 -2.00 -5.64 -5.45
N HIS A 20 -1.73 -6.63 -6.32
CA HIS A 20 -1.02 -7.84 -5.92
C HIS A 20 0.40 -7.58 -5.43
N LYS A 21 1.15 -6.69 -6.11
CA LYS A 21 2.50 -6.28 -5.65
C LYS A 21 2.46 -5.63 -4.27
N CYS A 22 1.46 -4.79 -4.00
CA CYS A 22 1.29 -4.18 -2.68
C CYS A 22 1.07 -5.22 -1.58
N ILE A 23 0.23 -6.23 -1.83
CA ILE A 23 0.01 -7.34 -0.89
C ILE A 23 1.32 -8.10 -0.64
N SER A 24 2.05 -8.44 -1.71
CA SER A 24 3.34 -9.15 -1.59
C SER A 24 4.35 -8.35 -0.75
N TRP A 25 4.49 -7.05 -1.00
CA TRP A 25 5.38 -6.20 -0.21
C TRP A 25 4.95 -6.10 1.25
N TYR A 26 3.64 -5.94 1.51
CA TYR A 26 3.12 -5.95 2.88
C TYR A 26 3.52 -7.24 3.62
N VAL A 27 3.32 -8.41 3.00
CA VAL A 27 3.70 -9.70 3.59
C VAL A 27 5.21 -9.77 3.86
N THR A 28 6.05 -9.33 2.92
CA THR A 28 7.51 -9.30 3.10
C THR A 28 7.91 -8.39 4.27
N ILE A 29 7.36 -7.19 4.34
CA ILE A 29 7.68 -6.21 5.40
C ILE A 29 7.25 -6.73 6.77
N MET A 30 6.03 -7.27 6.87
CA MET A 30 5.54 -7.87 8.12
C MET A 30 6.41 -9.06 8.53
N GLY A 31 6.86 -9.88 7.58
CA GLY A 31 7.82 -10.96 7.82
C GLY A 31 9.13 -10.46 8.46
N PHE A 32 9.66 -9.32 8.01
CA PHE A 32 10.84 -8.71 8.62
C PHE A 32 10.58 -8.20 10.04
N PHE A 33 9.42 -7.58 10.30
CA PHE A 33 9.06 -7.16 11.67
C PHE A 33 8.91 -8.34 12.61
N ILE A 34 8.28 -9.44 12.17
CA ILE A 34 8.15 -10.67 12.96
C ILE A 34 9.53 -11.26 13.26
N ALA A 35 10.38 -11.39 12.23
CA ALA A 35 11.75 -11.89 12.42
C ALA A 35 12.57 -11.00 13.36
N GLY A 36 12.45 -9.67 13.23
CA GLY A 36 13.09 -8.71 14.11
C GLY A 36 12.60 -8.80 15.56
N ALA A 37 11.29 -8.98 15.76
CA ALA A 37 10.71 -9.17 17.10
C ALA A 37 11.18 -10.48 17.75
N ILE A 38 11.27 -11.59 16.98
CA ILE A 38 11.81 -12.87 17.47
C ILE A 38 13.29 -12.74 17.83
N ALA A 39 14.07 -12.03 17.00
CA ALA A 39 15.51 -11.83 17.22
C ALA A 39 15.85 -10.91 18.40
N ALA A 40 14.90 -10.11 18.88
CA ALA A 40 15.13 -9.12 19.94
C ALA A 40 15.29 -9.73 21.35
N GLY A 41 14.90 -10.99 21.57
CA GLY A 41 15.05 -11.67 22.86
C GLY A 41 14.13 -11.13 23.98
N SER A 42 14.20 -11.73 25.17
CA SER A 42 13.41 -11.35 26.35
C SER A 42 13.75 -9.92 26.82
N PRO A 43 12.76 -9.07 27.15
CA PRO A 43 13.03 -7.72 27.63
C PRO A 43 13.50 -7.76 29.09
N ASP A 44 14.80 -7.60 29.32
CA ASP A 44 15.39 -7.50 30.67
C ASP A 44 15.54 -6.03 31.13
N SER A 45 15.29 -5.05 30.26
CA SER A 45 15.50 -3.62 30.55
C SER A 45 14.36 -2.71 30.10
N LEU A 46 14.24 -1.53 30.73
CA LEU A 46 13.27 -0.49 30.34
C LEU A 46 13.41 -0.05 28.87
N ASN A 47 14.64 -0.12 28.34
CA ASN A 47 14.97 0.20 26.95
C ASN A 47 14.42 -0.86 25.96
N ASP A 48 14.31 -2.13 26.39
CA ASP A 48 13.69 -3.20 25.60
C ASP A 48 12.17 -3.03 25.48
N ASN A 49 11.53 -2.55 26.53
CA ASN A 49 10.10 -2.25 26.50
C ASN A 49 9.80 -1.10 25.53
N MET A 50 10.63 -0.05 25.48
CA MET A 50 10.50 1.04 24.50
C MET A 50 10.71 0.54 23.06
N PHE A 51 11.70 -0.33 22.84
CA PHE A 51 11.93 -0.98 21.55
C PHE A 51 10.69 -1.78 21.10
N GLY A 52 10.12 -2.61 21.97
CA GLY A 52 8.91 -3.39 21.70
C GLY A 52 7.69 -2.53 21.33
N TYR A 53 7.39 -1.48 22.10
CA TYR A 53 6.26 -0.58 21.79
C TYR A 53 6.46 0.16 20.47
N SER A 54 7.70 0.56 20.15
CA SER A 54 7.98 1.23 18.88
C SER A 54 7.80 0.31 17.66
N ILE A 55 8.17 -0.99 17.77
CA ILE A 55 7.87 -1.99 16.73
C ILE A 55 6.36 -2.13 16.52
N ILE A 56 5.58 -2.23 17.60
CA ILE A 56 4.12 -2.35 17.51
C ILE A 56 3.52 -1.12 16.84
N GLY A 57 3.88 0.09 17.30
CA GLY A 57 3.35 1.34 16.74
C GLY A 57 3.68 1.53 15.26
N VAL A 58 4.93 1.24 14.86
CA VAL A 58 5.36 1.31 13.45
C VAL A 58 4.64 0.26 12.60
N SER A 59 4.52 -0.98 13.08
CA SER A 59 3.85 -2.04 12.32
C SER A 59 2.36 -1.76 12.11
N LEU A 60 1.66 -1.22 13.13
CA LEU A 60 0.26 -0.80 13.01
C LEU A 60 0.10 0.35 12.01
N THR A 61 0.99 1.35 12.07
CA THR A 61 0.95 2.49 11.15
C THR A 61 1.18 2.05 9.70
N LEU A 62 2.18 1.21 9.46
CA LEU A 62 2.45 0.65 8.13
C LEU A 62 1.27 -0.22 7.64
N SER A 63 0.70 -1.05 8.51
CA SER A 63 -0.47 -1.87 8.17
C SER A 63 -1.68 -1.02 7.76
N PHE A 64 -1.94 0.07 8.50
CA PHE A 64 -3.01 1.00 8.17
C PHE A 64 -2.78 1.70 6.82
N LEU A 65 -1.55 2.15 6.56
CA LEU A 65 -1.21 2.73 5.26
C LEU A 65 -1.45 1.70 4.14
N PHE A 66 -0.89 0.50 4.24
CA PHE A 66 -1.09 -0.55 3.24
C PHE A 66 -2.57 -0.86 2.99
N PHE A 67 -3.40 -0.89 4.05
CA PHE A 67 -4.84 -1.05 3.91
C PHE A 67 -5.47 0.08 3.07
N LEU A 68 -5.15 1.34 3.35
CA LEU A 68 -5.65 2.48 2.57
C LEU A 68 -5.22 2.38 1.10
N CYS A 69 -4.00 1.92 0.83
CA CYS A 69 -3.52 1.67 -0.52
C CYS A 69 -4.40 0.64 -1.23
N MET A 70 -4.52 -0.55 -0.63
CA MET A 70 -5.27 -1.67 -1.21
C MET A 70 -6.71 -1.26 -1.47
N PHE A 71 -7.37 -0.67 -0.47
CA PHE A 71 -8.74 -0.18 -0.59
C PHE A 71 -8.93 0.81 -1.75
N HIS A 72 -8.02 1.78 -1.90
CA HIS A 72 -8.06 2.75 -2.98
C HIS A 72 -7.95 2.10 -4.36
N TYR A 73 -7.01 1.16 -4.54
CA TYR A 73 -6.84 0.46 -5.82
C TYR A 73 -7.97 -0.53 -6.11
N SER A 74 -8.53 -1.20 -5.10
CA SER A 74 -9.73 -2.04 -5.26
C SER A 74 -10.91 -1.22 -5.80
N LYS A 75 -11.17 -0.03 -5.25
CA LYS A 75 -12.25 0.85 -5.74
C LYS A 75 -12.07 1.30 -7.19
N ARG A 76 -10.83 1.54 -7.63
CA ARG A 76 -10.56 1.83 -9.04
C ARG A 76 -10.83 0.64 -9.94
N ILE A 77 -10.44 -0.56 -9.51
CA ILE A 77 -10.70 -1.81 -10.24
C ILE A 77 -12.21 -2.02 -10.39
N ASP A 78 -13.01 -1.79 -9.34
CA ASP A 78 -14.47 -1.91 -9.37
C ASP A 78 -15.10 -0.98 -10.41
N VAL A 79 -14.66 0.28 -10.47
CA VAL A 79 -15.15 1.24 -11.47
C VAL A 79 -14.76 0.83 -12.89
N LEU A 80 -13.53 0.35 -13.08
CA LEU A 80 -13.11 -0.15 -14.39
C LEU A 80 -13.90 -1.40 -14.82
N ASN A 81 -14.24 -2.30 -13.89
CA ASN A 81 -15.15 -3.41 -14.16
C ASN A 81 -16.53 -2.90 -14.62
N SER A 82 -17.08 -1.90 -13.93
CA SER A 82 -18.38 -1.33 -14.31
C SER A 82 -18.41 -0.76 -15.74
N TYR A 83 -17.27 -0.28 -16.27
CA TYR A 83 -17.18 0.15 -17.67
C TYR A 83 -16.96 -1.02 -18.65
N LEU A 84 -16.32 -2.10 -18.22
CA LEU A 84 -16.14 -3.29 -19.06
C LEU A 84 -17.47 -4.04 -19.27
N ASP A 85 -18.36 -3.99 -18.28
CA ASP A 85 -19.69 -4.62 -18.31
C ASP A 85 -20.70 -3.86 -19.17
N LYS A 86 -20.48 -2.57 -19.46
CA LYS A 86 -21.35 -1.73 -20.31
C LYS A 86 -21.15 -1.99 -21.79
N GLU A 87 -22.13 -1.66 -22.63
CA GLU A 87 -21.89 -1.57 -24.07
C GLU A 87 -20.93 -0.43 -24.41
N ALA A 88 -20.23 -0.53 -25.55
CA ALA A 88 -19.21 0.47 -25.90
C ALA A 88 -19.80 1.88 -26.11
N SER A 89 -21.05 1.97 -26.57
CA SER A 89 -21.78 3.24 -26.73
C SER A 89 -22.07 3.95 -25.41
N ASP A 90 -22.06 3.21 -24.29
CA ASP A 90 -22.47 3.71 -22.96
C ASP A 90 -21.27 4.10 -22.09
N ILE A 91 -20.06 4.02 -22.64
CA ILE A 91 -18.83 4.46 -21.98
C ILE A 91 -18.73 5.97 -22.16
N PRO A 92 -18.78 6.77 -21.08
CA PRO A 92 -18.68 8.22 -21.21
C PRO A 92 -17.26 8.60 -21.66
N ALA A 93 -17.12 9.62 -22.51
CA ALA A 93 -15.81 10.14 -22.94
C ALA A 93 -14.92 10.58 -21.75
N THR A 94 -15.52 10.85 -20.58
CA THR A 94 -14.83 11.22 -19.33
C THR A 94 -14.36 10.03 -18.50
N TRP A 95 -14.58 8.78 -18.93
CA TRP A 95 -14.29 7.57 -18.14
C TRP A 95 -12.87 7.53 -17.56
N TYR A 96 -11.87 8.03 -18.29
CA TYR A 96 -10.48 8.06 -17.82
C TYR A 96 -10.30 9.04 -16.64
N LYS A 97 -10.95 10.21 -16.71
CA LYS A 97 -10.95 11.19 -15.62
C LYS A 97 -11.71 10.67 -14.41
N ASP A 98 -12.83 10.00 -14.65
CA ASP A 98 -13.72 9.49 -13.59
C ASP A 98 -13.06 8.31 -12.86
N SER A 99 -12.50 7.36 -13.60
CA SER A 99 -11.71 6.23 -13.05
C SER A 99 -10.45 6.69 -12.28
N LYS A 100 -9.88 7.85 -12.64
CA LYS A 100 -8.76 8.46 -11.91
C LYS A 100 -9.18 9.16 -10.61
N ASN A 101 -10.46 9.50 -10.45
CA ASN A 101 -11.00 10.25 -9.31
C ASN A 101 -11.98 9.42 -8.46
N VAL A 102 -11.88 8.09 -8.49
CA VAL A 102 -12.65 7.20 -7.62
C VAL A 102 -11.99 7.12 -6.24
N GLY A 103 -12.73 7.43 -5.18
CA GLY A 103 -12.24 7.48 -3.80
C GLY A 103 -11.80 8.88 -3.37
N ILE A 104 -11.06 9.00 -2.26
CA ILE A 104 -10.49 10.28 -1.84
C ILE A 104 -9.63 10.79 -3.02
N ALA A 105 -9.97 11.97 -3.54
CA ALA A 105 -9.38 12.56 -4.74
C ALA A 105 -7.96 13.04 -4.48
N VAL A 106 -7.07 12.12 -4.13
CA VAL A 106 -5.71 12.47 -3.81
C VAL A 106 -4.92 12.34 -5.13
N LYS A 107 -4.63 13.51 -5.70
CA LYS A 107 -3.81 13.64 -6.91
C LYS A 107 -2.36 13.35 -6.51
N GLY A 108 -1.68 12.45 -7.23
CA GLY A 108 -0.27 12.12 -6.96
C GLY A 108 -0.03 11.04 -5.89
N VAL A 109 -1.07 10.44 -5.30
CA VAL A 109 -0.97 9.42 -4.23
C VAL A 109 -0.11 8.26 -4.62
N GLY A 110 -0.30 7.67 -5.80
CA GLY A 110 0.39 6.44 -6.15
C GLY A 110 1.90 6.56 -5.91
N SER A 111 2.47 7.72 -6.22
CA SER A 111 3.87 8.05 -5.97
C SER A 111 4.12 8.63 -4.56
N TRP A 112 3.30 9.55 -4.06
CA TRP A 112 3.51 10.20 -2.75
C TRP A 112 3.21 9.31 -1.55
N PHE A 113 2.17 8.49 -1.65
CA PHE A 113 1.82 7.48 -0.66
C PHE A 113 2.81 6.32 -0.69
N PHE A 114 3.25 5.88 -1.87
CA PHE A 114 4.35 4.91 -1.97
C PHE A 114 5.65 5.47 -1.39
N LEU A 115 5.97 6.73 -1.69
CA LEU A 115 7.09 7.45 -1.07
C LEU A 115 6.91 7.52 0.46
N SER A 116 5.69 7.75 0.96
CA SER A 116 5.42 7.76 2.40
C SER A 116 5.63 6.40 3.05
N ILE A 117 5.28 5.30 2.37
CA ILE A 117 5.58 3.94 2.84
C ILE A 117 7.09 3.73 2.87
N VAL A 118 7.80 4.08 1.79
CA VAL A 118 9.26 3.92 1.70
C VAL A 118 9.97 4.74 2.78
N LEU A 119 9.58 5.99 2.98
CA LEU A 119 10.13 6.85 4.03
C LEU A 119 9.83 6.30 5.43
N SER A 120 8.61 5.79 5.65
CA SER A 120 8.22 5.19 6.94
C SER A 120 9.00 3.91 7.22
N MET A 121 9.22 3.07 6.20
CA MET A 121 10.06 1.87 6.30
C MET A 121 11.52 2.24 6.57
N GLN A 122 12.06 3.23 5.86
CA GLN A 122 13.43 3.68 6.04
C GLN A 122 13.64 4.27 7.44
N PHE A 123 12.68 5.07 7.92
CA PHE A 123 12.65 5.57 9.28
C PHE A 123 12.61 4.44 10.31
N ALA A 124 11.75 3.43 10.11
CA ALA A 124 11.69 2.25 10.97
C ALA A 124 13.05 1.53 11.05
N VAL A 125 13.70 1.30 9.91
CA VAL A 125 15.04 0.68 9.87
C VAL A 125 16.06 1.54 10.62
N TYR A 126 16.12 2.85 10.36
CA TYR A 126 17.02 3.76 11.08
C TYR A 126 16.77 3.77 12.59
N TRP A 127 15.51 3.79 13.00
CA TRP A 127 15.11 3.78 14.41
C TRP A 127 15.51 2.48 15.11
N LEU A 128 15.27 1.33 14.48
CA LEU A 128 15.65 0.03 15.02
C LEU A 128 17.18 -0.13 15.10
N VAL A 129 17.92 0.37 14.11
CA VAL A 129 19.39 0.40 14.13
C VAL A 129 19.90 1.28 15.27
N LEU A 130 19.37 2.50 15.42
CA LEU A 130 19.74 3.40 16.51
C LEU A 130 19.52 2.75 17.87
N LEU A 131 18.33 2.17 18.11
CA LEU A 131 18.04 1.51 19.38
C LEU A 131 18.94 0.29 19.65
N LYS A 132 19.39 -0.43 18.62
CA LYS A 132 20.31 -1.56 18.78
C LYS A 132 21.74 -1.13 19.13
N PHE A 133 22.23 -0.01 18.59
CA PHE A 133 23.61 0.46 18.78
C PHE A 133 23.77 1.55 19.86
N LEU A 134 22.68 2.15 20.32
CA LEU A 134 22.64 3.03 21.51
C LEU A 134 22.34 2.27 22.81
N ARG A 135 22.18 0.95 22.71
CA ARG A 135 22.15 0.01 23.84
C ARG A 135 23.57 -0.42 24.18
#